data_AF-A0A9P3CK89-F1
#
_entry.id   AF-A0A9P3CK89-F1
#
_cell.length_a   1.000
_cell.length_b   1.000
_cell.length_c   1.000
_cell.angle_alpha   90.00
_cell.angle_beta   90.00
_cell.angle_gamma   90.00
#
_symmetry.space_group_name_H-M   'P 1'
#
loop_
_entity.id
_entity.type
_entity.pdbx_description
1 polymer ?
#
loop_
_entity_poly.entity_id
_entity_poly.type
_entity_poly.pdbx_seq_one_letter_code
_entity_poly.pdbx_strand_id
1 'polypeptide(L)'
;MGSIKEPSLFYQSVQQSGLPFVAEASGIYYTLSNGQKIIDSTCGAAVASIGHGDRRVKDAIIAQLDKVSYAHPGYFQNDPSHDLADELVATTKRQMARACLTGSGSEAMEIAVKLARTYHLSMSPKSPRSHFIAREGSWHGCTLGTLSLGDFKGRKAPFQELLMDNVSRVSACNPFRGLRQGESEEEYVLRLQAELEAEFQRVGPHKVAAFVVEPIVGTTLGCVAPVQGYFEAMKEVCDRHGALIIFDEIMCGLGRSGTFHAWEQLGIVPDIQAVGKGLGAGYSTISAVLFNDKVVAGLEQGSGYFEHGQTYQCHPVACAGALEVQRIIRSENLVQNVAVLGDYFGQRLRDRFHDNQYIGDVRGRGFFWCVEIVKDASTKEPFDPALQISKRMRLRGLSRGYDVCLFSAGGSVDGRRGDHFLLMPPFIVRQDEVDEIVERVGKVVDSVMMEVASGVQGQKIVGLSNSA
;
A
#
# COMPACT_ATOMS: atom_id res chain seq x y z
N MET A 1 30.68 2.57 -34.50
CA MET A 1 30.39 2.36 -33.07
C MET A 1 29.71 3.63 -32.56
N GLY A 2 28.38 3.68 -32.58
CA GLY A 2 27.65 4.78 -31.95
C GLY A 2 27.68 4.57 -30.44
N SER A 3 28.14 5.56 -29.67
CA SER A 3 28.09 5.48 -28.21
C SER A 3 26.65 5.23 -27.80
N ILE A 4 26.38 4.12 -27.10
CA ILE A 4 25.11 3.94 -26.40
C ILE A 4 25.02 5.15 -25.45
N LYS A 5 24.10 6.07 -25.73
CA LYS A 5 23.97 7.32 -24.98
C LYS A 5 23.59 6.94 -23.55
N GLU A 6 24.40 7.33 -22.57
CA GLU A 6 24.07 7.08 -21.17
C GLU A 6 22.69 7.67 -20.85
N PRO A 7 21.80 6.92 -20.18
CA PRO A 7 20.47 7.41 -19.87
C PRO A 7 20.55 8.57 -18.88
N SER A 8 19.88 9.69 -19.18
CA SER A 8 19.82 10.86 -18.29
C SER A 8 18.84 10.68 -17.12
N LEU A 9 17.96 9.68 -17.18
CA LEU A 9 16.99 9.40 -16.12
C LEU A 9 17.63 8.58 -15.00
N PHE A 10 17.63 9.12 -13.77
CA PHE A 10 17.96 8.37 -12.56
C PHE A 10 16.67 8.00 -11.81
N TYR A 11 16.44 6.70 -11.64
CA TYR A 11 15.37 6.18 -10.76
C TYR A 11 15.94 5.62 -9.46
N GLN A 12 16.71 4.52 -9.57
CA GLN A 12 17.32 3.82 -8.41
C GLN A 12 18.74 3.30 -8.68
N SER A 13 19.25 3.46 -9.89
CA SER A 13 20.57 3.00 -10.29
C SER A 13 21.12 3.93 -11.36
N VAL A 14 22.43 4.17 -11.29
CA VAL A 14 23.18 4.83 -12.37
C VAL A 14 23.45 3.89 -13.54
N GLN A 15 23.23 2.58 -13.35
CA GLN A 15 23.33 1.58 -14.40
C GLN A 15 21.99 1.44 -15.11
N GLN A 16 22.04 1.26 -16.44
CA GLN A 16 20.85 0.99 -17.23
C GLN A 16 20.17 -0.30 -16.74
N SER A 17 18.88 -0.21 -16.42
CA SER A 17 18.10 -1.41 -16.15
C SER A 17 17.92 -2.21 -17.42
N GLY A 18 18.15 -3.52 -17.39
CA GLY A 18 17.74 -4.43 -18.46
C GLY A 18 16.23 -4.70 -18.51
N LEU A 19 15.40 -3.91 -17.83
CA LEU A 19 13.95 -4.08 -17.81
C LEU A 19 13.32 -3.57 -19.12
N PRO A 20 12.23 -4.18 -19.60
CA PRO A 20 11.62 -3.80 -20.87
C PRO A 20 10.87 -2.48 -20.78
N PHE A 21 10.79 -1.78 -21.92
CA PHE A 21 9.93 -0.60 -22.08
C PHE A 21 8.48 -1.01 -22.35
N VAL A 22 7.54 -0.31 -21.72
CA VAL A 22 6.10 -0.41 -22.01
C VAL A 22 5.78 0.55 -23.16
N ALA A 23 5.19 0.03 -24.24
CA ALA A 23 4.77 0.84 -25.39
C ALA A 23 3.31 1.28 -25.25
N GLU A 24 2.43 0.38 -24.79
CA GLU A 24 0.99 0.62 -24.66
C GLU A 24 0.43 -0.13 -23.45
N ALA A 25 -0.73 0.31 -22.94
CA ALA A 25 -1.46 -0.38 -21.88
C ALA A 25 -2.97 -0.30 -22.16
N SER A 26 -3.69 -1.41 -21.96
CA SER A 26 -5.14 -1.49 -22.18
C SER A 26 -5.76 -2.58 -21.31
N GLY A 27 -6.85 -2.25 -20.61
CA GLY A 27 -7.48 -3.14 -19.65
C GLY A 27 -6.48 -3.57 -18.57
N ILE A 28 -6.22 -4.87 -18.47
CA ILE A 28 -5.26 -5.47 -17.52
C ILE A 28 -3.89 -5.77 -18.15
N TYR A 29 -3.61 -5.34 -19.38
CA TYR A 29 -2.40 -5.73 -20.12
C TYR A 29 -1.45 -4.55 -20.38
N TYR A 30 -0.16 -4.82 -20.26
CA TYR A 30 0.90 -4.04 -20.88
C TYR A 30 1.32 -4.68 -22.20
N THR A 31 1.54 -3.87 -23.23
CA THR A 31 2.26 -4.27 -24.46
C THR A 31 3.65 -3.64 -24.40
N LEU A 32 4.68 -4.48 -24.35
CA LEU A 32 6.07 -4.05 -24.34
C LEU A 32 6.54 -3.64 -25.74
N SER A 33 7.62 -2.87 -25.84
CA SER A 33 8.19 -2.42 -27.13
C SER A 33 8.64 -3.56 -28.05
N ASN A 34 8.85 -4.76 -27.51
CA ASN A 34 9.17 -5.98 -28.28
C ASN A 34 7.92 -6.78 -28.71
N GLY A 35 6.72 -6.23 -28.53
CA GLY A 35 5.42 -6.83 -28.86
C GLY A 35 4.91 -7.87 -27.85
N GLN A 36 5.65 -8.18 -26.79
CA GLN A 36 5.20 -9.08 -25.73
C GLN A 36 4.05 -8.43 -24.95
N LYS A 37 2.99 -9.20 -24.68
CA LYS A 37 1.86 -8.77 -23.84
C LYS A 37 1.95 -9.41 -22.47
N ILE A 38 1.91 -8.60 -21.43
CA ILE A 38 2.05 -9.02 -20.02
C ILE A 38 0.79 -8.64 -19.26
N ILE A 39 0.25 -9.57 -18.47
CA ILE A 39 -0.84 -9.27 -17.54
C ILE A 39 -0.30 -8.46 -16.36
N ASP A 40 -0.82 -7.25 -16.15
CA ASP A 40 -0.59 -6.47 -14.94
C ASP A 40 -1.44 -7.02 -13.79
N SER A 41 -0.99 -8.13 -13.23
CA SER A 41 -1.63 -8.72 -12.05
C SER A 41 -1.31 -7.94 -10.75
N THR A 42 -0.57 -6.82 -10.82
CA THR A 42 -0.11 -6.06 -9.64
C THR A 42 -0.61 -4.62 -9.60
N CYS A 43 -1.25 -4.14 -10.67
CA CYS A 43 -1.59 -2.72 -10.85
C CYS A 43 -0.37 -1.82 -10.66
N GLY A 44 0.82 -2.26 -11.10
CA GLY A 44 2.09 -1.69 -10.66
C GLY A 44 2.29 -1.90 -9.16
N ALA A 45 2.26 -0.82 -8.37
CA ALA A 45 2.32 -0.88 -6.91
C ALA A 45 0.91 -0.73 -6.28
N ALA A 46 -0.09 -1.49 -6.75
CA ALA A 46 -1.52 -1.35 -6.42
C ALA A 46 -2.20 -0.05 -6.92
N VAL A 47 -1.64 0.59 -7.95
CA VAL A 47 -2.06 1.91 -8.43
C VAL A 47 -3.21 1.80 -9.42
N ALA A 48 -3.02 1.09 -10.55
CA ALA A 48 -3.93 1.04 -11.71
C ALA A 48 -5.26 0.28 -11.46
N SER A 49 -6.02 0.70 -10.44
CA SER A 49 -7.12 -0.09 -9.88
C SER A 49 -8.32 -0.26 -10.80
N ILE A 50 -8.54 0.61 -11.80
CA ILE A 50 -9.57 0.40 -12.83
C ILE A 50 -8.99 -0.04 -14.19
N GLY A 51 -7.72 -0.46 -14.21
CA GLY A 51 -7.00 -0.80 -15.43
C GLY A 51 -6.67 0.43 -16.30
N HIS A 52 -6.29 0.17 -17.55
CA HIS A 52 -5.75 1.18 -18.46
C HIS A 52 -6.70 1.49 -19.62
N GLY A 53 -6.65 2.74 -20.10
CA GLY A 53 -7.32 3.16 -21.33
C GLY A 53 -8.78 3.58 -21.17
N ASP A 54 -9.26 3.87 -19.96
CA ASP A 54 -10.62 4.34 -19.73
C ASP A 54 -10.81 5.74 -20.32
N ARG A 55 -11.71 5.83 -21.30
CA ARG A 55 -11.98 7.07 -22.04
C ARG A 55 -12.66 8.13 -21.18
N ARG A 56 -13.49 7.75 -20.20
CA ARG A 56 -14.21 8.71 -19.35
C ARG A 56 -13.25 9.54 -18.53
N VAL A 57 -12.23 8.89 -17.94
CA VAL A 57 -11.18 9.59 -17.16
C VAL A 57 -10.37 10.52 -18.05
N LYS A 58 -10.01 10.07 -19.27
CA LYS A 58 -9.34 10.92 -20.25
C LYS A 58 -10.17 12.16 -20.60
N ASP A 59 -11.45 11.98 -20.89
CA ASP A 59 -12.35 13.06 -21.28
C ASP A 59 -12.55 14.05 -20.12
N ALA A 60 -12.64 13.58 -18.87
CA ALA A 60 -12.69 14.42 -17.67
C ALA A 60 -11.41 15.27 -17.48
N ILE A 61 -10.24 14.67 -17.71
CA ILE A 61 -8.94 15.37 -17.64
C ILE A 61 -8.84 16.46 -18.72
N ILE A 62 -9.21 16.14 -19.97
CA ILE A 62 -9.18 17.10 -21.09
C ILE A 62 -10.15 18.25 -20.82
N ALA A 63 -11.38 17.95 -20.39
CA ALA A 63 -12.38 18.98 -20.09
C ALA A 63 -11.92 19.92 -18.96
N GLN A 64 -11.16 19.43 -17.98
CA GLN A 64 -10.59 20.29 -16.94
C GLN A 64 -9.42 21.14 -17.48
N LEU A 65 -8.56 20.58 -18.34
CA LEU A 65 -7.47 21.32 -18.98
C LEU A 65 -7.97 22.48 -19.85
N ASP A 66 -9.08 22.28 -20.56
CA ASP A 66 -9.72 23.33 -21.37
C ASP A 66 -10.25 24.50 -20.51
N LYS A 67 -10.50 24.27 -19.22
CA LYS A 67 -10.97 25.28 -18.26
C LYS A 67 -9.82 25.94 -17.50
N VAL A 68 -9.13 25.15 -16.66
CA VAL A 68 -8.06 25.62 -15.77
C VAL A 68 -7.09 24.48 -15.54
N SER A 69 -5.83 24.69 -15.94
CA SER A 69 -4.74 23.75 -15.67
C SER A 69 -4.33 23.75 -14.19
N TYR A 70 -4.17 24.95 -13.60
CA TYR A 70 -3.70 25.14 -12.24
C TYR A 70 -4.20 26.46 -11.63
N ALA A 71 -4.52 26.43 -10.33
CA ALA A 71 -4.78 27.60 -9.50
C ALA A 71 -4.27 27.34 -8.08
N HIS A 72 -3.57 28.30 -7.47
CA HIS A 72 -3.00 28.12 -6.14
C HIS A 72 -4.10 28.11 -5.06
N PRO A 73 -4.24 27.05 -4.24
CA PRO A 73 -5.37 26.88 -3.31
C PRO A 73 -5.41 27.90 -2.17
N GLY A 74 -4.27 28.52 -1.84
CA GLY A 74 -4.22 29.61 -0.86
C GLY A 74 -4.83 30.94 -1.33
N TYR A 75 -5.18 31.05 -2.61
CA TYR A 75 -5.84 32.25 -3.18
C TYR A 75 -7.17 31.91 -3.88
N PHE A 76 -7.24 30.76 -4.54
CA PHE A 76 -8.35 30.40 -5.42
C PHE A 76 -8.86 29.00 -5.14
N GLN A 77 -10.17 28.84 -5.08
CA GLN A 77 -10.84 27.54 -5.00
C GLN A 77 -11.04 26.94 -6.40
N ASN A 78 -11.29 25.63 -6.46
CA ASN A 78 -11.67 24.95 -7.70
C ASN A 78 -12.68 23.83 -7.44
N ASP A 79 -13.75 23.78 -8.25
CA ASP A 79 -14.84 22.82 -8.09
C ASP A 79 -14.39 21.35 -8.05
N PRO A 80 -13.44 20.88 -8.90
CA PRO A 80 -13.01 19.48 -8.86
C PRO A 80 -12.47 19.04 -7.50
N SER A 81 -11.78 19.93 -6.78
CA SER A 81 -11.25 19.63 -5.44
C SER A 81 -12.35 19.50 -4.38
N HIS A 82 -13.38 20.35 -4.45
CA HIS A 82 -14.55 20.28 -3.56
C HIS A 82 -15.37 19.02 -3.84
N ASP A 83 -15.68 18.76 -5.12
CA ASP A 83 -16.43 17.59 -5.55
C ASP A 83 -15.74 16.28 -5.15
N LEU A 84 -14.41 16.20 -5.31
CA LEU A 84 -13.64 15.03 -4.90
C LEU A 84 -13.63 14.87 -3.37
N ALA A 85 -13.48 15.96 -2.61
CA ALA A 85 -13.53 15.90 -1.16
C ALA A 85 -14.90 15.41 -0.67
N ASP A 86 -15.99 15.90 -1.25
CA ASP A 86 -17.36 15.48 -0.93
C ASP A 86 -17.62 14.02 -1.30
N GLU A 87 -17.14 13.56 -2.46
CA GLU A 87 -17.21 12.16 -2.88
C GLU A 87 -16.50 11.26 -1.86
N LEU A 88 -15.26 11.59 -1.48
CA LEU A 88 -14.48 10.81 -0.52
C LEU A 88 -15.10 10.79 0.88
N VAL A 89 -15.65 11.91 1.35
CA VAL A 89 -16.37 11.94 2.63
C VAL A 89 -17.64 11.09 2.55
N ALA A 90 -18.36 11.13 1.42
CA ALA A 90 -19.56 10.33 1.23
C ALA A 90 -19.28 8.82 1.25
N THR A 91 -18.16 8.33 0.69
CA THR A 91 -17.81 6.89 0.74
C THR A 91 -17.62 6.38 2.17
N THR A 92 -17.23 7.24 3.10
CA THR A 92 -17.10 6.89 4.53
C THR A 92 -18.44 6.82 5.27
N LYS A 93 -19.56 6.99 4.57
CA LYS A 93 -20.90 7.21 5.18
C LYS A 93 -20.87 8.38 6.16
N ARG A 94 -20.06 9.40 5.86
CA ARG A 94 -19.82 10.59 6.68
C ARG A 94 -19.27 10.30 8.09
N GLN A 95 -18.58 9.17 8.28
CA GLN A 95 -17.78 8.92 9.49
C GLN A 95 -16.52 9.80 9.51
N MET A 96 -16.00 10.16 8.33
CA MET A 96 -15.04 11.25 8.18
C MET A 96 -15.76 12.54 7.82
N ALA A 97 -15.17 13.68 8.21
CA ALA A 97 -15.81 14.99 8.09
C ALA A 97 -15.16 15.89 7.04
N ARG A 98 -13.86 15.71 6.79
CA ARG A 98 -13.05 16.54 5.87
C ARG A 98 -12.04 15.69 5.13
N ALA A 99 -11.63 16.16 3.95
CA ALA A 99 -10.55 15.59 3.16
C ALA A 99 -9.53 16.67 2.76
N CYS A 100 -8.24 16.35 2.84
CA CYS A 100 -7.13 17.16 2.38
C CYS A 100 -6.44 16.45 1.21
N LEU A 101 -6.37 17.08 0.04
CA LEU A 101 -5.92 16.46 -1.22
C LEU A 101 -4.46 16.83 -1.54
N THR A 102 -3.59 15.85 -1.81
CA THR A 102 -2.15 16.01 -2.08
C THR A 102 -1.69 15.11 -3.25
N GLY A 103 -0.41 15.14 -3.63
CA GLY A 103 0.13 14.44 -4.80
C GLY A 103 0.48 12.97 -4.58
N SER A 104 0.93 12.60 -3.39
CA SER A 104 1.45 11.24 -3.12
C SER A 104 1.12 10.73 -1.71
N GLY A 105 1.23 9.40 -1.56
CA GLY A 105 1.00 8.74 -0.28
C GLY A 105 1.98 9.17 0.81
N SER A 106 3.26 9.41 0.45
CA SER A 106 4.24 9.93 1.41
C SER A 106 3.84 11.32 1.90
N GLU A 107 3.36 12.19 1.02
CA GLU A 107 2.87 13.52 1.43
C GLU A 107 1.60 13.42 2.28
N ALA A 108 0.70 12.50 1.96
CA ALA A 108 -0.50 12.26 2.77
C ALA A 108 -0.13 11.81 4.20
N MET A 109 0.86 10.94 4.36
CA MET A 109 1.30 10.51 5.69
C MET A 109 2.05 11.62 6.46
N GLU A 110 2.84 12.48 5.79
CA GLU A 110 3.38 13.70 6.42
C GLU A 110 2.25 14.61 6.91
N ILE A 111 1.22 14.82 6.10
CA ILE A 111 0.03 15.61 6.46
C ILE A 111 -0.67 14.98 7.67
N ALA A 112 -0.91 13.67 7.69
CA ALA A 112 -1.59 12.98 8.78
C ALA A 112 -0.88 13.15 10.13
N VAL A 113 0.45 13.04 10.12
CA VAL A 113 1.32 13.17 11.31
C VAL A 113 1.35 14.62 11.79
N LYS A 114 1.48 15.59 10.86
CA LYS A 114 1.37 17.01 11.18
C LYS A 114 -0.02 17.35 11.74
N LEU A 115 -1.08 16.82 11.16
CA LEU A 115 -2.46 17.06 11.58
C LEU A 115 -2.71 16.53 13.00
N ALA A 116 -2.20 15.35 13.33
CA ALA A 116 -2.26 14.81 14.70
C ALA A 116 -1.53 15.70 15.71
N ARG A 117 -0.34 16.24 15.34
CA ARG A 117 0.37 17.20 16.19
C ARG A 117 -0.40 18.50 16.36
N THR A 118 -0.97 19.03 15.27
CA THR A 118 -1.76 20.27 15.29
C THR A 118 -3.03 20.12 16.13
N TYR A 119 -3.72 18.98 16.06
CA TYR A 119 -4.85 18.67 16.94
C TYR A 119 -4.46 18.84 18.41
N HIS A 120 -3.38 18.20 18.85
CA HIS A 120 -2.93 18.26 20.24
C HIS A 120 -2.47 19.66 20.67
N LEU A 121 -1.84 20.43 19.77
CA LEU A 121 -1.45 21.82 20.01
C LEU A 121 -2.67 22.75 20.08
N SER A 122 -3.72 22.47 19.33
CA SER A 122 -4.97 23.25 19.33
C SER A 122 -5.74 23.02 20.62
N MET A 123 -5.78 21.78 21.12
CA MET A 123 -6.35 21.44 22.42
C MET A 123 -5.52 22.03 23.59
N SER A 124 -4.20 22.09 23.45
CA SER A 124 -3.30 22.68 24.45
C SER A 124 -2.01 23.19 23.79
N PRO A 125 -1.78 24.52 23.74
CA PRO A 125 -0.63 25.11 23.03
C PRO A 125 0.74 24.63 23.49
N LYS A 126 0.85 24.11 24.72
CA LYS A 126 2.10 23.55 25.29
C LYS A 126 2.09 22.02 25.33
N SER A 127 1.19 21.37 24.58
CA SER A 127 1.06 19.93 24.59
C SER A 127 2.41 19.26 24.26
N PRO A 128 2.86 18.29 25.08
CA PRO A 128 4.09 17.54 24.81
C PRO A 128 3.86 16.39 23.82
N ARG A 129 2.64 16.22 23.29
CA ARG A 129 2.28 15.12 22.38
C ARG A 129 2.90 15.25 21.00
N SER A 130 4.08 14.67 20.82
CA SER A 130 4.81 14.66 19.55
C SER A 130 5.37 13.29 19.19
N HIS A 131 5.22 12.27 20.04
CA HIS A 131 5.75 10.92 19.79
C HIS A 131 4.76 10.07 19.00
N PHE A 132 5.25 9.28 18.06
CA PHE A 132 4.41 8.37 17.25
C PHE A 132 4.82 6.93 17.51
N ILE A 133 3.84 6.06 17.70
CA ILE A 133 4.06 4.62 17.79
C ILE A 133 3.59 4.01 16.47
N ALA A 134 4.47 3.30 15.78
CA ALA A 134 4.17 2.55 14.56
C ALA A 134 4.36 1.06 14.80
N ARG A 135 4.32 0.24 13.73
CA ARG A 135 4.60 -1.21 13.84
C ARG A 135 5.91 -1.60 13.19
N GLU A 136 6.52 -2.64 13.72
CA GLU A 136 7.58 -3.37 13.03
C GLU A 136 7.09 -3.86 11.66
N GLY A 137 7.96 -3.78 10.66
CA GLY A 137 7.62 -4.10 9.28
C GLY A 137 6.51 -3.23 8.64
N SER A 138 6.24 -2.01 9.10
CA SER A 138 5.30 -1.09 8.43
C SER A 138 5.92 -0.34 7.24
N TRP A 139 5.10 0.17 6.31
CA TRP A 139 5.55 1.06 5.24
C TRP A 139 4.60 2.24 5.04
N HIS A 140 5.08 3.44 5.40
CA HIS A 140 4.30 4.68 5.38
C HIS A 140 4.77 5.74 4.37
N GLY A 141 5.83 5.45 3.61
CA GLY A 141 6.36 6.38 2.60
C GLY A 141 7.88 6.46 2.59
N CYS A 142 8.40 7.38 1.77
CA CYS A 142 9.83 7.53 1.50
C CYS A 142 10.39 8.95 1.71
N THR A 143 9.61 9.87 2.28
CA THR A 143 10.13 11.15 2.80
C THR A 143 10.81 10.91 4.14
N LEU A 144 11.63 11.83 4.67
CA LEU A 144 12.32 11.60 5.94
C LEU A 144 11.35 11.30 7.10
N GLY A 145 10.23 12.01 7.21
CA GLY A 145 9.24 11.77 8.26
C GLY A 145 8.55 10.41 8.12
N THR A 146 8.05 10.10 6.91
CA THR A 146 7.38 8.82 6.66
C THR A 146 8.29 7.61 6.67
N LEU A 147 9.55 7.77 6.25
CA LEU A 147 10.59 6.75 6.38
C LEU A 147 10.97 6.51 7.84
N SER A 148 10.93 7.56 8.67
CA SER A 148 11.11 7.45 10.12
C SER A 148 9.95 6.71 10.79
N LEU A 149 8.72 6.87 10.30
CA LEU A 149 7.54 6.14 10.76
C LEU A 149 7.59 4.66 10.37
N GLY A 150 7.84 4.37 9.10
CA GLY A 150 7.90 3.01 8.57
C GLY A 150 9.09 2.19 9.10
N ASP A 151 9.09 0.89 8.84
CA ASP A 151 10.14 -0.05 9.22
C ASP A 151 10.58 -0.96 8.06
N PHE A 152 10.56 -0.42 6.83
CA PHE A 152 11.20 -1.10 5.70
C PHE A 152 12.73 -1.00 5.84
N LYS A 153 13.30 -1.91 6.64
CA LYS A 153 14.72 -1.87 7.06
C LYS A 153 15.71 -1.67 5.92
N GLY A 154 15.53 -2.37 4.79
CA GLY A 154 16.40 -2.25 3.62
C GLY A 154 16.41 -0.84 3.00
N ARG A 155 15.27 -0.14 2.99
CA ARG A 155 15.18 1.25 2.50
C ARG A 155 15.58 2.28 3.54
N LYS A 156 15.41 1.94 4.81
CA LYS A 156 15.68 2.82 5.96
C LYS A 156 17.16 2.88 6.33
N ALA A 157 17.88 1.75 6.23
CA ALA A 157 19.24 1.60 6.74
C ALA A 157 20.25 2.66 6.26
N PRO A 158 20.27 3.11 4.99
CA PRO A 158 21.23 4.12 4.54
C PRO A 158 21.00 5.53 5.13
N PHE A 159 19.83 5.79 5.72
CA PHE A 159 19.41 7.14 6.11
C PHE A 159 19.25 7.32 7.61
N GLN A 160 19.64 6.34 8.43
CA GLN A 160 19.33 6.30 9.87
C GLN A 160 19.68 7.60 10.62
N GLU A 161 20.80 8.24 10.28
CA GLU A 161 21.26 9.49 10.90
C GLU A 161 20.39 10.73 10.56
N LEU A 162 19.49 10.62 9.58
CA LEU A 162 18.58 11.69 9.16
C LEU A 162 17.15 11.50 9.68
N LEU A 163 16.90 10.40 10.39
CA LEU A 163 15.55 10.02 10.80
C LEU A 163 15.15 10.62 12.15
N MET A 164 13.85 10.70 12.36
CA MET A 164 13.23 11.25 13.56
C MET A 164 13.43 10.34 14.78
N ASP A 165 13.80 10.92 15.92
CA ASP A 165 13.99 10.19 17.20
C ASP A 165 12.69 9.98 18.01
N ASN A 166 11.62 10.68 17.65
CA ASN A 166 10.31 10.62 18.31
C ASN A 166 9.35 9.59 17.69
N VAL A 167 9.91 8.49 17.16
CA VAL A 167 9.14 7.35 16.65
C VAL A 167 9.61 6.06 17.29
N SER A 168 8.68 5.31 17.85
CA SER A 168 8.93 3.94 18.33
C SER A 168 8.01 2.93 17.66
N ARG A 169 8.26 1.64 17.92
CA ARG A 169 7.58 0.53 17.24
C ARG A 169 7.16 -0.53 18.22
N VAL A 170 6.03 -1.15 17.91
CA VAL A 170 5.55 -2.39 18.53
C VAL A 170 5.40 -3.46 17.46
N SER A 171 5.27 -4.71 17.88
CA SER A 171 5.06 -5.85 16.98
C SER A 171 3.84 -5.66 16.09
N ALA A 172 3.93 -6.09 14.84
CA ALA A 172 2.76 -6.20 13.96
C ALA A 172 1.90 -7.42 14.34
N CYS A 173 0.59 -7.33 14.10
CA CYS A 173 -0.29 -8.49 14.12
C CYS A 173 -0.10 -9.31 12.83
N ASN A 174 0.78 -10.31 12.89
CA ASN A 174 1.05 -11.24 11.80
C ASN A 174 0.88 -12.67 12.32
N PRO A 175 -0.30 -13.30 12.18
CA PRO A 175 -0.55 -14.61 12.78
C PRO A 175 0.37 -15.71 12.22
N PHE A 176 0.78 -15.63 10.95
CA PHE A 176 1.68 -16.63 10.36
C PHE A 176 3.07 -16.64 11.03
N ARG A 177 3.57 -15.48 11.46
CA ARG A 177 4.92 -15.34 12.04
C ARG A 177 4.95 -15.10 13.55
N GLY A 178 3.90 -14.48 14.09
CA GLY A 178 3.85 -13.94 15.44
C GLY A 178 3.01 -14.74 16.44
N LEU A 179 2.15 -15.65 15.97
CA LEU A 179 1.38 -16.56 16.83
C LEU A 179 2.30 -17.65 17.39
N ARG A 180 2.37 -17.78 18.72
CA ARG A 180 3.23 -18.76 19.39
C ARG A 180 2.58 -20.15 19.38
N GLN A 181 3.40 -21.20 19.53
CA GLN A 181 2.88 -22.57 19.65
C GLN A 181 1.97 -22.69 20.88
N GLY A 182 0.72 -23.08 20.65
CA GLY A 182 -0.29 -23.23 21.70
C GLY A 182 -0.99 -21.93 22.13
N GLU A 183 -0.65 -20.78 21.51
CA GLU A 183 -1.32 -19.50 21.76
C GLU A 183 -2.56 -19.38 20.86
N SER A 184 -3.70 -19.05 21.45
CA SER A 184 -4.93 -18.69 20.74
C SER A 184 -4.81 -17.29 20.10
N GLU A 185 -5.67 -16.98 19.13
CA GLU A 185 -5.69 -15.63 18.54
C GLU A 185 -6.05 -14.56 19.57
N GLU A 186 -6.94 -14.89 20.52
CA GLU A 186 -7.32 -14.00 21.62
C GLU A 186 -6.14 -13.70 22.55
N GLU A 187 -5.37 -14.71 22.94
CA GLU A 187 -4.16 -14.53 23.75
C GLU A 187 -3.10 -13.71 23.01
N TYR A 188 -2.99 -13.91 21.68
CA TYR A 188 -2.10 -13.12 20.85
C TYR A 188 -2.50 -11.65 20.82
N VAL A 189 -3.78 -11.34 20.67
CA VAL A 189 -4.31 -9.96 20.75
C VAL A 189 -4.01 -9.34 22.10
N LEU A 190 -4.27 -10.05 23.20
CA LEU A 190 -3.99 -9.57 24.56
C LEU A 190 -2.50 -9.26 24.76
N ARG A 191 -1.61 -10.09 24.21
CA ARG A 191 -0.17 -9.85 24.25
C ARG A 191 0.24 -8.60 23.48
N LEU A 192 -0.29 -8.40 22.27
CA LEU A 192 -0.02 -7.20 21.48
C LEU A 192 -0.61 -5.93 22.13
N GLN A 193 -1.77 -6.06 22.79
CA GLN A 193 -2.38 -4.96 23.54
C GLN A 193 -1.51 -4.55 24.73
N ALA A 194 -1.02 -5.54 25.49
CA ALA A 194 -0.10 -5.32 26.60
C ALA A 194 1.23 -4.70 26.15
N GLU A 195 1.74 -5.11 24.98
CA GLU A 195 2.93 -4.52 24.37
C GLU A 195 2.72 -3.05 24.00
N LEU A 196 1.59 -2.70 23.38
CA LEU A 196 1.26 -1.31 23.07
C LEU A 196 1.12 -0.49 24.36
N GLU A 197 0.41 -0.99 25.36
CA GLU A 197 0.28 -0.33 26.67
C GLU A 197 1.66 -0.08 27.30
N ALA A 198 2.53 -1.09 27.33
CA ALA A 198 3.88 -0.97 27.87
C ALA A 198 4.70 0.10 27.12
N GLU A 199 4.54 0.20 25.80
CA GLU A 199 5.22 1.20 24.99
C GLU A 199 4.73 2.63 25.27
N PHE A 200 3.42 2.81 25.47
CA PHE A 200 2.86 4.08 25.96
C PHE A 200 3.50 4.48 27.30
N GLN A 201 3.60 3.54 28.25
CA GLN A 201 4.22 3.81 29.55
C GLN A 201 5.71 4.16 29.43
N ARG A 202 6.45 3.44 28.57
CA ARG A 202 7.88 3.66 28.34
C ARG A 202 8.17 5.05 27.76
N VAL A 203 7.38 5.48 26.79
CA VAL A 203 7.50 6.82 26.18
C VAL A 203 7.03 7.92 27.14
N GLY A 204 6.01 7.62 27.93
CA GLY A 204 5.21 8.57 28.68
C GLY A 204 3.90 8.84 27.93
N PRO A 205 2.73 8.37 28.43
CA PRO A 205 1.49 8.38 27.64
C PRO A 205 1.06 9.77 27.17
N HIS A 206 1.33 10.80 27.97
CA HIS A 206 1.07 12.20 27.66
C HIS A 206 1.94 12.77 26.53
N LYS A 207 2.97 12.06 26.05
CA LYS A 207 3.82 12.45 24.92
C LYS A 207 3.41 11.79 23.61
N VAL A 208 2.59 10.74 23.65
CA VAL A 208 2.16 10.02 22.44
C VAL A 208 1.07 10.82 21.73
N ALA A 209 1.33 11.19 20.49
CA ALA A 209 0.39 11.90 19.62
C ALA A 209 -0.57 10.92 18.95
N ALA A 210 -0.03 9.83 18.36
CA ALA A 210 -0.84 8.85 17.66
C ALA A 210 -0.18 7.47 17.54
N PHE A 211 -1.03 6.45 17.36
CA PHE A 211 -0.66 5.13 16.85
C PHE A 211 -0.91 5.08 15.33
N VAL A 212 0.10 4.71 14.54
CA VAL A 212 0.09 4.76 13.07
C VAL A 212 0.20 3.34 12.50
N VAL A 213 -0.74 2.96 11.64
CA VAL A 213 -0.92 1.56 11.25
C VAL A 213 -1.60 1.41 9.89
N GLU A 214 -1.15 0.46 9.08
CA GLU A 214 -1.91 -0.02 7.92
C GLU A 214 -2.92 -1.07 8.40
N PRO A 215 -4.23 -0.93 8.10
CA PRO A 215 -5.23 -1.97 8.40
C PRO A 215 -4.92 -3.34 7.82
N ILE A 216 -4.33 -3.37 6.63
CA ILE A 216 -3.73 -4.55 6.02
C ILE A 216 -2.36 -4.14 5.50
N VAL A 217 -1.31 -4.77 5.99
CA VAL A 217 0.06 -4.40 5.64
C VAL A 217 0.34 -4.77 4.20
N GLY A 218 0.85 -3.83 3.41
CA GLY A 218 1.14 -4.06 2.00
C GLY A 218 2.50 -4.70 1.76
N THR A 219 3.40 -3.93 1.16
CA THR A 219 4.68 -4.39 0.61
C THR A 219 5.53 -5.18 1.60
N THR A 220 5.70 -4.70 2.82
CA THR A 220 6.74 -5.16 3.76
C THR A 220 6.43 -6.51 4.41
N LEU A 221 5.18 -6.73 4.83
CA LEU A 221 4.75 -8.00 5.41
C LEU A 221 3.90 -8.85 4.46
N GLY A 222 3.46 -8.30 3.32
CA GLY A 222 2.75 -9.03 2.27
C GLY A 222 1.29 -9.31 2.59
N CYS A 223 0.41 -8.33 2.40
CA CYS A 223 -1.06 -8.46 2.55
C CYS A 223 -1.51 -9.05 3.90
N VAL A 224 -0.79 -8.76 4.99
CA VAL A 224 -1.13 -9.29 6.32
C VAL A 224 -2.35 -8.56 6.88
N ALA A 225 -3.44 -9.30 7.02
CA ALA A 225 -4.61 -8.88 7.77
C ALA A 225 -4.42 -9.18 9.27
N PRO A 226 -4.96 -8.34 10.17
CA PRO A 226 -4.99 -8.62 11.59
C PRO A 226 -5.91 -9.81 11.88
N VAL A 227 -5.71 -10.45 13.04
CA VAL A 227 -6.73 -11.34 13.62
C VAL A 227 -7.89 -10.51 14.19
N GLN A 228 -9.06 -11.12 14.38
CA GLN A 228 -10.22 -10.48 15.00
C GLN A 228 -9.84 -9.95 16.40
N GLY A 229 -10.42 -8.83 16.85
CA GLY A 229 -10.10 -8.27 18.16
C GLY A 229 -8.92 -7.28 18.18
N TYR A 230 -7.97 -7.40 17.25
CA TYR A 230 -6.73 -6.64 17.31
C TYR A 230 -6.94 -5.12 17.33
N PHE A 231 -7.69 -4.57 16.36
CA PHE A 231 -7.87 -3.12 16.25
C PHE A 231 -8.77 -2.54 17.34
N GLU A 232 -9.73 -3.31 17.83
CA GLU A 232 -10.54 -2.95 18.99
C GLU A 232 -9.65 -2.79 20.23
N ALA A 233 -8.75 -3.75 20.47
CA ALA A 233 -7.78 -3.72 21.56
C ALA A 233 -6.77 -2.56 21.44
N MET A 234 -6.25 -2.29 20.23
CA MET A 234 -5.32 -1.16 20.03
C MET A 234 -6.02 0.19 20.22
N LYS A 235 -7.27 0.32 19.74
CA LYS A 235 -8.07 1.54 19.91
C LYS A 235 -8.36 1.80 21.37
N GLU A 236 -8.69 0.78 22.16
CA GLU A 236 -8.89 0.92 23.60
C GLU A 236 -7.67 1.55 24.28
N VAL A 237 -6.46 1.07 23.98
CA VAL A 237 -5.22 1.64 24.52
C VAL A 237 -5.04 3.11 24.11
N CYS A 238 -5.27 3.43 22.83
CA CYS A 238 -5.15 4.80 22.33
C CYS A 238 -6.15 5.75 23.02
N ASP A 239 -7.41 5.32 23.15
CA ASP A 239 -8.48 6.10 23.78
C ASP A 239 -8.19 6.34 25.27
N ARG A 240 -7.73 5.32 26.01
CA ARG A 240 -7.33 5.47 27.43
C ARG A 240 -6.26 6.55 27.64
N HIS A 241 -5.32 6.65 26.70
CA HIS A 241 -4.20 7.59 26.80
C HIS A 241 -4.42 8.89 26.03
N GLY A 242 -5.57 9.08 25.40
CA GLY A 242 -5.90 10.26 24.60
C GLY A 242 -5.01 10.46 23.36
N ALA A 243 -4.43 9.38 22.82
CA ALA A 243 -3.73 9.40 21.54
C ALA A 243 -4.71 9.20 20.38
N LEU A 244 -4.37 9.72 19.21
CA LEU A 244 -5.15 9.47 17.99
C LEU A 244 -4.76 8.12 17.36
N ILE A 245 -5.65 7.57 16.53
CA ILE A 245 -5.32 6.45 15.64
C ILE A 245 -5.31 6.91 14.19
N ILE A 246 -4.22 6.61 13.48
CA ILE A 246 -4.02 6.95 12.07
C ILE A 246 -3.97 5.66 11.25
N PHE A 247 -4.91 5.52 10.32
CA PHE A 247 -4.93 4.42 9.37
C PHE A 247 -4.31 4.81 8.04
N ASP A 248 -3.23 4.14 7.69
CA ASP A 248 -2.64 4.17 6.35
C ASP A 248 -3.36 3.17 5.45
N GLU A 249 -4.33 3.67 4.70
CA GLU A 249 -5.08 2.92 3.70
C GLU A 249 -4.63 3.22 2.26
N ILE A 250 -3.41 3.74 2.08
CA ILE A 250 -2.89 4.10 0.76
C ILE A 250 -2.83 2.87 -0.16
N MET A 251 -2.58 1.67 0.37
CA MET A 251 -2.60 0.43 -0.43
C MET A 251 -3.88 -0.37 -0.28
N CYS A 252 -4.42 -0.53 0.94
CA CYS A 252 -5.49 -1.47 1.22
C CYS A 252 -6.91 -0.88 1.12
N GLY A 253 -7.03 0.44 1.10
CA GLY A 253 -8.31 1.14 1.01
C GLY A 253 -8.80 1.35 -0.41
N LEU A 254 -9.85 2.16 -0.52
CA LEU A 254 -10.56 2.53 -1.74
C LEU A 254 -10.94 1.31 -2.59
N GLY A 255 -11.53 0.29 -1.95
CA GLY A 255 -12.06 -0.90 -2.63
C GLY A 255 -11.12 -2.10 -2.66
N ARG A 256 -9.80 -1.90 -2.55
CA ARG A 256 -8.78 -2.94 -2.79
C ARG A 256 -8.98 -4.21 -1.95
N SER A 257 -9.41 -4.04 -0.71
CA SER A 257 -9.62 -5.11 0.27
C SER A 257 -11.03 -5.72 0.25
N GLY A 258 -11.91 -5.31 -0.67
CA GLY A 258 -13.30 -5.79 -0.77
C GLY A 258 -14.35 -4.88 -0.12
N THR A 259 -13.91 -3.80 0.56
CA THR A 259 -14.77 -2.70 1.03
C THR A 259 -14.16 -1.37 0.61
N PHE A 260 -14.93 -0.28 0.63
CA PHE A 260 -14.42 1.04 0.25
C PHE A 260 -13.31 1.47 1.20
N HIS A 261 -13.48 1.24 2.49
CA HIS A 261 -12.42 1.44 3.47
C HIS A 261 -12.16 0.13 4.20
N ALA A 262 -10.89 -0.24 4.36
CA ALA A 262 -10.51 -1.50 5.00
C ALA A 262 -11.02 -1.56 6.44
N TRP A 263 -11.11 -0.40 7.11
CA TRP A 263 -11.67 -0.28 8.45
C TRP A 263 -13.15 -0.64 8.58
N GLU A 264 -13.93 -0.64 7.50
CA GLU A 264 -15.34 -1.09 7.53
C GLU A 264 -15.44 -2.56 7.95
N GLN A 265 -14.49 -3.40 7.53
CA GLN A 265 -14.43 -4.82 7.90
C GLN A 265 -13.90 -5.03 9.33
N LEU A 266 -13.29 -4.00 9.92
CA LEU A 266 -12.72 -4.03 11.27
C LEU A 266 -13.70 -3.49 12.31
N GLY A 267 -14.77 -2.80 11.88
CA GLY A 267 -15.71 -2.15 12.79
C GLY A 267 -15.15 -0.92 13.54
N ILE A 268 -13.98 -0.41 13.14
CA ILE A 268 -13.26 0.65 13.87
C ILE A 268 -13.00 1.85 12.98
N VAL A 269 -13.65 2.98 13.24
CA VAL A 269 -13.39 4.24 12.53
C VAL A 269 -12.11 4.89 13.08
N PRO A 270 -11.11 5.22 12.23
CA PRO A 270 -9.91 5.91 12.71
C PRO A 270 -10.15 7.40 12.95
N ASP A 271 -9.23 8.08 13.63
CA ASP A 271 -9.29 9.54 13.77
C ASP A 271 -8.86 10.23 12.46
N ILE A 272 -7.83 9.67 11.83
CA ILE A 272 -7.25 10.16 10.57
C ILE A 272 -7.02 8.95 9.65
N GLN A 273 -7.35 9.08 8.37
CA GLN A 273 -7.13 8.07 7.34
C GLN A 273 -6.36 8.66 6.17
N ALA A 274 -5.28 8.02 5.74
CA ALA A 274 -4.60 8.35 4.48
C ALA A 274 -5.03 7.38 3.38
N VAL A 275 -5.32 7.91 2.19
CA VAL A 275 -5.65 7.14 0.98
C VAL A 275 -4.87 7.66 -0.23
N GLY A 276 -4.72 6.85 -1.27
CA GLY A 276 -3.98 7.22 -2.48
C GLY A 276 -4.17 6.17 -3.56
N LYS A 277 -3.16 5.93 -4.39
CA LYS A 277 -3.11 4.84 -5.38
C LYS A 277 -4.40 4.67 -6.19
N GLY A 278 -5.29 3.75 -5.76
CA GLY A 278 -6.61 3.54 -6.35
C GLY A 278 -7.48 4.80 -6.44
N LEU A 279 -7.17 5.85 -5.66
CA LEU A 279 -7.78 7.17 -5.75
C LEU A 279 -7.75 7.75 -7.17
N GLY A 280 -6.56 7.80 -7.77
CA GLY A 280 -6.37 8.31 -9.14
C GLY A 280 -6.19 7.21 -10.18
N ALA A 281 -6.14 5.95 -9.75
CA ALA A 281 -5.94 4.75 -10.57
C ALA A 281 -4.80 4.85 -11.62
N GLY A 282 -3.76 5.64 -11.36
CA GLY A 282 -2.64 5.86 -12.28
C GLY A 282 -2.89 6.86 -13.41
N TYR A 283 -4.09 7.43 -13.52
CA TYR A 283 -4.41 8.51 -14.47
C TYR A 283 -3.94 9.88 -13.95
N SER A 284 -3.73 10.01 -12.64
CA SER A 284 -3.21 11.22 -12.01
C SER A 284 -2.48 10.86 -10.71
N THR A 285 -1.44 11.63 -10.39
CA THR A 285 -0.75 11.56 -9.10
C THR A 285 -1.59 12.29 -8.04
N ILE A 286 -2.26 11.52 -7.19
CA ILE A 286 -3.11 12.08 -6.14
C ILE A 286 -3.17 11.16 -4.92
N SER A 287 -3.34 11.75 -3.74
CA SER A 287 -3.60 11.09 -2.46
C SER A 287 -4.42 12.03 -1.59
N ALA A 288 -5.00 11.52 -0.51
CA ALA A 288 -5.81 12.32 0.40
C ALA A 288 -5.64 11.90 1.86
N VAL A 289 -5.90 12.84 2.76
CA VAL A 289 -6.05 12.59 4.20
C VAL A 289 -7.47 12.94 4.59
N LEU A 290 -8.23 11.97 5.07
CA LEU A 290 -9.54 12.14 5.65
C LEU A 290 -9.42 12.19 7.17
N PHE A 291 -10.28 12.97 7.84
CA PHE A 291 -10.30 13.03 9.30
C PHE A 291 -11.71 13.31 9.82
N ASN A 292 -12.00 12.78 11.00
CA ASN A 292 -13.34 12.78 11.60
C ASN A 292 -13.66 14.09 12.35
N ASP A 293 -14.90 14.20 12.83
CA ASP A 293 -15.38 15.37 13.56
C ASP A 293 -14.61 15.66 14.85
N LYS A 294 -14.04 14.64 15.50
CA LYS A 294 -13.19 14.86 16.69
C LYS A 294 -11.95 15.67 16.33
N VAL A 295 -11.28 15.35 15.22
CA VAL A 295 -10.12 16.11 14.76
C VAL A 295 -10.52 17.53 14.33
N VAL A 296 -11.65 17.68 13.63
CA VAL A 296 -12.20 19.00 13.24
C VAL A 296 -12.46 19.86 14.48
N ALA A 297 -13.21 19.35 15.45
CA ALA A 297 -13.56 20.07 16.68
C ALA A 297 -12.31 20.45 17.49
N GLY A 298 -11.28 19.59 17.50
CA GLY A 298 -10.02 19.92 18.17
C GLY A 298 -9.25 21.06 17.50
N LEU A 299 -9.28 21.16 16.17
CA LEU A 299 -8.70 22.30 15.45
C LEU A 299 -9.48 23.60 15.72
N GLU A 300 -10.81 23.51 15.72
CA GLU A 300 -11.71 24.65 15.99
C GLU A 300 -11.56 25.20 17.42
N GLN A 301 -11.17 24.37 18.40
CA GLN A 301 -10.82 24.84 19.75
C GLN A 301 -9.53 25.68 19.79
N GLY A 302 -8.65 25.51 18.80
CA GLY A 302 -7.43 26.31 18.64
C GLY A 302 -7.67 27.54 17.76
N SER A 303 -6.79 27.73 16.77
CA SER A 303 -6.93 28.81 15.79
C SER A 303 -7.90 28.48 14.64
N GLY A 304 -8.35 27.22 14.53
CA GLY A 304 -9.02 26.69 13.34
C GLY A 304 -8.10 26.52 12.12
N TYR A 305 -6.81 26.85 12.25
CA TYR A 305 -5.87 26.87 11.14
C TYR A 305 -4.86 25.72 11.21
N PHE A 306 -4.59 25.09 10.08
CA PHE A 306 -3.55 24.08 9.92
C PHE A 306 -2.38 24.65 9.13
N GLU A 307 -1.24 24.86 9.80
CA GLU A 307 0.00 25.41 9.23
C GLU A 307 0.69 24.41 8.27
N HIS A 308 0.06 24.19 7.12
CA HIS A 308 0.53 23.33 6.05
C HIS A 308 -0.01 23.83 4.71
N GLY A 309 0.83 23.80 3.67
CA GLY A 309 0.43 24.04 2.30
C GLY A 309 1.50 23.53 1.34
N GLN A 310 1.08 23.01 0.20
CA GLN A 310 1.97 22.64 -0.89
C GLN A 310 1.50 23.28 -2.20
N THR A 311 2.44 23.57 -3.10
CA THR A 311 2.16 24.23 -4.38
C THR A 311 1.09 23.50 -5.20
N TYR A 312 1.17 22.16 -5.29
CA TYR A 312 0.24 21.35 -6.09
C TYR A 312 -0.90 20.71 -5.27
N GLN A 313 -1.10 21.16 -4.04
CA GLN A 313 -2.24 20.72 -3.24
C GLN A 313 -3.55 21.09 -3.97
N CYS A 314 -4.55 20.21 -3.93
CA CYS A 314 -5.83 20.42 -4.63
C CYS A 314 -5.71 20.72 -6.15
N HIS A 315 -4.73 20.12 -6.84
CA HIS A 315 -4.49 20.35 -8.27
C HIS A 315 -5.74 20.01 -9.12
N PRO A 316 -6.34 20.97 -9.86
CA PRO A 316 -7.65 20.78 -10.51
C PRO A 316 -7.71 19.58 -11.46
N VAL A 317 -6.70 19.42 -12.34
CA VAL A 317 -6.64 18.32 -13.31
C VAL A 317 -6.57 16.95 -12.63
N ALA A 318 -5.74 16.81 -11.59
CA ALA A 318 -5.62 15.57 -10.83
C ALA A 318 -6.93 15.25 -10.07
N CYS A 319 -7.57 16.26 -9.51
CA CYS A 319 -8.85 16.10 -8.81
C CYS A 319 -9.97 15.67 -9.77
N ALA A 320 -10.05 16.27 -10.96
CA ALA A 320 -11.05 15.92 -11.97
C ALA A 320 -10.90 14.46 -12.46
N GLY A 321 -9.66 14.04 -12.76
CA GLY A 321 -9.39 12.65 -13.15
C GLY A 321 -9.71 11.66 -12.04
N ALA A 322 -9.32 11.95 -10.80
CA ALA A 322 -9.58 11.10 -9.66
C ALA A 322 -11.07 11.02 -9.29
N LEU A 323 -11.80 12.12 -9.38
CA LEU A 323 -13.25 12.14 -9.19
C LEU A 323 -13.94 11.21 -10.19
N GLU A 324 -13.53 11.24 -11.46
CA GLU A 324 -14.09 10.34 -12.46
C GLU A 324 -13.73 8.87 -12.16
N VAL A 325 -12.51 8.58 -11.71
CA VAL A 325 -12.14 7.23 -11.24
C VAL A 325 -13.06 6.76 -10.11
N GLN A 326 -13.31 7.59 -9.10
CA GLN A 326 -14.20 7.20 -7.98
C GLN A 326 -15.65 7.01 -8.44
N ARG A 327 -16.14 7.84 -9.37
CA ARG A 327 -17.47 7.68 -9.98
C ARG A 327 -17.59 6.38 -10.76
N ILE A 328 -16.57 5.97 -11.49
CA ILE A 328 -16.51 4.68 -12.20
C ILE A 328 -16.58 3.53 -11.19
N ILE A 329 -15.72 3.56 -10.17
CA ILE A 329 -15.68 2.53 -9.11
C ILE A 329 -17.07 2.34 -8.49
N ARG A 330 -17.78 3.43 -8.20
CA ARG A 330 -19.13 3.39 -7.65
C ARG A 330 -20.17 2.91 -8.67
N SER A 331 -20.23 3.53 -9.85
CA SER A 331 -21.30 3.27 -10.85
C SER A 331 -21.25 1.86 -11.43
N GLU A 332 -20.06 1.28 -11.55
CA GLU A 332 -19.88 -0.09 -12.02
C GLU A 332 -19.84 -1.13 -10.89
N ASN A 333 -20.08 -0.71 -9.65
CA ASN A 333 -20.01 -1.57 -8.46
C ASN A 333 -18.70 -2.35 -8.36
N LEU A 334 -17.57 -1.70 -8.71
CA LEU A 334 -16.28 -2.38 -8.79
C LEU A 334 -15.81 -2.90 -7.42
N VAL A 335 -16.16 -2.24 -6.32
CA VAL A 335 -15.86 -2.75 -4.96
C VAL A 335 -16.58 -4.08 -4.70
N GLN A 336 -17.82 -4.23 -5.17
CA GLN A 336 -18.55 -5.49 -5.06
C GLN A 336 -17.90 -6.58 -5.92
N ASN A 337 -17.40 -6.24 -7.12
CA ASN A 337 -16.63 -7.18 -7.93
C ASN A 337 -15.35 -7.63 -7.20
N VAL A 338 -14.63 -6.69 -6.57
CA VAL A 338 -13.44 -6.98 -5.77
C VAL A 338 -13.76 -7.91 -4.60
N ALA A 339 -14.90 -7.73 -3.92
CA ALA A 339 -15.32 -8.63 -2.85
C ALA A 339 -15.57 -10.06 -3.38
N VAL A 340 -16.42 -10.19 -4.39
CA VAL A 340 -16.87 -11.51 -4.90
C VAL A 340 -15.74 -12.25 -5.62
N LEU A 341 -15.11 -11.63 -6.61
CA LEU A 341 -14.03 -12.27 -7.35
C LEU A 341 -12.73 -12.31 -6.56
N GLY A 342 -12.57 -11.47 -5.53
CA GLY A 342 -11.44 -11.52 -4.62
C GLY A 342 -11.43 -12.79 -3.77
N ASP A 343 -12.59 -13.20 -3.25
CA ASP A 343 -12.75 -14.47 -2.54
C ASP A 343 -12.46 -15.65 -3.46
N TYR A 344 -12.98 -15.61 -4.68
CA TYR A 344 -12.68 -16.59 -5.72
C TYR A 344 -11.18 -16.65 -6.03
N PHE A 345 -10.53 -15.50 -6.24
CA PHE A 345 -9.11 -15.42 -6.54
C PHE A 345 -8.26 -16.00 -5.41
N GLY A 346 -8.57 -15.65 -4.15
CA GLY A 346 -7.94 -16.23 -2.97
C GLY A 346 -8.09 -17.74 -2.91
N GLN A 347 -9.29 -18.26 -3.20
CA GLN A 347 -9.54 -19.70 -3.23
C GLN A 347 -8.70 -20.38 -4.31
N ARG A 348 -8.67 -19.83 -5.52
CA ARG A 348 -7.86 -20.36 -6.63
C ARG A 348 -6.37 -20.37 -6.32
N LEU A 349 -5.85 -19.35 -5.64
CA LEU A 349 -4.46 -19.31 -5.19
C LEU A 349 -4.18 -20.40 -4.15
N ARG A 350 -5.06 -20.56 -3.14
CA ARG A 350 -4.93 -21.61 -2.13
C ARG A 350 -4.97 -23.00 -2.77
N ASP A 351 -5.93 -23.26 -3.64
CA ASP A 351 -6.05 -24.54 -4.36
C ASP A 351 -4.79 -24.83 -5.19
N ARG A 352 -4.25 -23.81 -5.89
CA ARG A 352 -3.06 -23.96 -6.73
C ARG A 352 -1.79 -24.32 -5.93
N PHE A 353 -1.72 -23.90 -4.67
CA PHE A 353 -0.52 -24.01 -3.85
C PHE A 353 -0.65 -24.94 -2.64
N HIS A 354 -1.82 -25.58 -2.43
CA HIS A 354 -2.13 -26.41 -1.27
C HIS A 354 -1.06 -27.46 -0.96
N ASP A 355 -0.57 -28.20 -1.97
CA ASP A 355 0.42 -29.27 -1.81
C ASP A 355 1.86 -28.83 -2.08
N ASN A 356 2.11 -27.52 -2.21
CA ASN A 356 3.44 -27.01 -2.53
C ASN A 356 4.26 -26.79 -1.27
N GLN A 357 5.26 -27.67 -1.03
CA GLN A 357 6.15 -27.63 0.14
C GLN A 357 6.93 -26.31 0.32
N TYR A 358 7.04 -25.49 -0.73
CA TYR A 358 7.75 -24.22 -0.70
C TYR A 358 6.85 -23.02 -0.43
N ILE A 359 5.53 -23.23 -0.31
CA ILE A 359 4.58 -22.18 0.01
C ILE A 359 4.24 -22.25 1.48
N GLY A 360 4.61 -21.19 2.21
CA GLY A 360 4.38 -21.11 3.65
C GLY A 360 3.00 -20.58 3.97
N ASP A 361 2.54 -19.59 3.20
CA ASP A 361 1.26 -18.93 3.45
C ASP A 361 0.70 -18.27 2.18
N VAL A 362 -0.62 -18.33 2.03
CA VAL A 362 -1.38 -17.66 0.95
C VAL A 362 -2.48 -16.86 1.62
N ARG A 363 -2.27 -15.55 1.73
CA ARG A 363 -3.10 -14.66 2.55
C ARG A 363 -3.48 -13.39 1.82
N GLY A 364 -4.59 -12.80 2.24
CA GLY A 364 -5.13 -11.61 1.63
C GLY A 364 -6.64 -11.55 1.74
N ARG A 365 -7.22 -10.52 1.10
CA ARG A 365 -8.67 -10.34 0.94
C ARG A 365 -8.93 -9.39 -0.22
N GLY A 366 -10.13 -9.46 -0.81
CA GLY A 366 -10.46 -8.69 -2.01
C GLY A 366 -9.47 -9.00 -3.14
N PHE A 367 -8.94 -7.98 -3.79
CA PHE A 367 -7.84 -8.12 -4.77
C PHE A 367 -6.51 -7.69 -4.17
N PHE A 368 -6.21 -8.14 -2.95
CA PHE A 368 -4.96 -7.86 -2.26
C PHE A 368 -4.39 -9.14 -1.63
N TRP A 369 -3.68 -9.91 -2.45
CA TRP A 369 -3.19 -11.24 -2.09
C TRP A 369 -1.67 -11.30 -2.08
N CYS A 370 -1.14 -12.18 -1.23
CA CYS A 370 0.26 -12.46 -1.08
C CYS A 370 0.49 -13.96 -1.04
N VAL A 371 1.57 -14.40 -1.67
CA VAL A 371 2.10 -15.75 -1.54
C VAL A 371 3.49 -15.64 -0.92
N GLU A 372 3.67 -16.25 0.24
CA GLU A 372 4.94 -16.27 0.97
C GLU A 372 5.68 -17.59 0.72
N ILE A 373 6.93 -17.47 0.29
CA ILE A 373 7.78 -18.58 -0.11
C ILE A 373 8.76 -18.90 1.01
N VAL A 374 8.85 -20.19 1.35
CA VAL A 374 9.66 -20.73 2.43
C VAL A 374 10.43 -21.94 1.95
N LYS A 375 11.56 -22.22 2.61
CA LYS A 375 12.35 -23.42 2.37
C LYS A 375 11.67 -24.66 2.92
N ASP A 376 10.95 -24.51 4.05
CA ASP A 376 10.20 -25.57 4.71
C ASP A 376 8.90 -24.97 5.28
N ALA A 377 7.76 -25.45 4.77
CA ALA A 377 6.43 -24.99 5.20
C ALA A 377 6.08 -25.35 6.65
N SER A 378 6.61 -26.45 7.18
CA SER A 378 6.31 -26.91 8.54
C SER A 378 7.01 -26.08 9.60
N THR A 379 8.28 -25.74 9.37
CA THR A 379 9.09 -24.91 10.28
C THR A 379 8.99 -23.42 9.95
N LYS A 380 8.41 -23.09 8.79
CA LYS A 380 8.33 -21.76 8.20
C LYS A 380 9.72 -21.16 7.92
N GLU A 381 10.77 -21.99 7.80
CA GLU A 381 12.15 -21.54 7.56
C GLU A 381 12.22 -20.74 6.24
N PRO A 382 12.70 -19.49 6.23
CA PRO A 382 12.86 -18.74 4.98
C PRO A 382 14.07 -19.25 4.17
N PHE A 383 14.08 -18.99 2.87
CA PHE A 383 15.27 -19.17 2.06
C PHE A 383 16.40 -18.20 2.46
N ASP A 384 17.65 -18.55 2.10
CA ASP A 384 18.79 -17.64 2.19
C ASP A 384 18.52 -16.39 1.30
N PRO A 385 18.57 -15.17 1.86
CA PRO A 385 18.39 -13.95 1.09
C PRO A 385 19.30 -13.82 -0.14
N ALA A 386 20.47 -14.47 -0.16
CA ALA A 386 21.36 -14.50 -1.33
C ALA A 386 20.71 -15.15 -2.57
N LEU A 387 19.71 -16.02 -2.38
CA LEU A 387 18.99 -16.65 -3.49
C LEU A 387 18.02 -15.68 -4.18
N GLN A 388 17.54 -14.64 -3.48
CA GLN A 388 16.68 -13.60 -4.05
C GLN A 388 15.41 -14.17 -4.74
N ILE A 389 14.71 -15.10 -4.08
CA ILE A 389 13.65 -15.91 -4.69
C ILE A 389 12.53 -15.03 -5.27
N SER A 390 12.02 -14.08 -4.50
CA SER A 390 10.98 -13.13 -4.93
C SER A 390 11.39 -12.33 -6.17
N LYS A 391 12.66 -11.90 -6.25
CA LYS A 391 13.21 -11.18 -7.41
C LYS A 391 13.32 -12.10 -8.64
N ARG A 392 13.74 -13.36 -8.45
CA ARG A 392 13.76 -14.36 -9.55
C ARG A 392 12.37 -14.59 -10.11
N MET A 393 11.36 -14.73 -9.24
CA MET A 393 9.96 -14.88 -9.63
C MET A 393 9.47 -13.68 -10.44
N ARG A 394 9.74 -12.44 -9.99
CA ARG A 394 9.39 -11.24 -10.77
C ARG A 394 10.01 -11.25 -12.17
N LEU A 395 11.30 -11.55 -12.29
CA LEU A 395 11.98 -11.57 -13.60
C LEU A 395 11.48 -12.72 -14.48
N ARG A 396 11.19 -13.89 -13.90
CA ARG A 396 10.60 -15.03 -14.59
C ARG A 396 9.21 -14.70 -15.11
N GLY A 397 8.36 -14.05 -14.32
CA GLY A 397 7.03 -13.60 -14.73
C GLY A 397 7.05 -12.64 -15.93
N LEU A 398 8.07 -11.78 -16.03
CA LEU A 398 8.24 -10.89 -17.18
C LEU A 398 8.80 -11.58 -18.43
N SER A 399 9.22 -12.84 -18.34
CA SER A 399 9.80 -13.58 -19.47
C SER A 399 8.70 -14.16 -20.37
N ARG A 400 8.97 -14.27 -21.68
CA ARG A 400 8.03 -14.85 -22.65
C ARG A 400 7.61 -16.25 -22.21
N GLY A 401 6.31 -16.53 -22.30
CA GLY A 401 5.71 -17.80 -21.89
C GLY A 401 5.18 -17.79 -20.44
N TYR A 402 5.56 -16.81 -19.62
CA TYR A 402 4.98 -16.58 -18.30
C TYR A 402 4.09 -15.33 -18.31
N ASP A 403 4.60 -14.23 -18.86
CA ASP A 403 3.82 -13.06 -19.27
C ASP A 403 2.87 -12.50 -18.16
N VAL A 404 3.35 -12.46 -16.91
CA VAL A 404 2.58 -11.97 -15.74
C VAL A 404 3.46 -11.15 -14.80
N CYS A 405 2.96 -9.99 -14.37
CA CYS A 405 3.62 -9.18 -13.35
C CYS A 405 3.55 -9.87 -11.98
N LEU A 406 4.62 -9.80 -11.20
CA LEU A 406 4.66 -10.20 -9.79
C LEU A 406 5.33 -9.11 -8.95
N PHE A 407 4.64 -8.61 -7.94
CA PHE A 407 5.18 -7.54 -7.10
C PHE A 407 6.08 -8.15 -6.02
N SER A 408 7.36 -8.32 -6.34
CA SER A 408 8.34 -8.91 -5.43
C SER A 408 8.61 -8.02 -4.22
N ALA A 409 8.56 -8.61 -3.02
CA ALA A 409 9.00 -8.00 -1.78
C ALA A 409 9.63 -9.07 -0.87
N GLY A 410 10.14 -8.64 0.28
CA GLY A 410 10.79 -9.54 1.23
C GLY A 410 11.00 -8.87 2.58
N GLY A 411 11.55 -9.63 3.53
CA GLY A 411 11.74 -9.17 4.90
C GLY A 411 10.58 -9.48 5.84
N SER A 412 9.66 -10.38 5.47
CA SER A 412 8.49 -10.76 6.28
C SER A 412 8.84 -11.37 7.65
N VAL A 413 10.07 -11.87 7.84
CA VAL A 413 10.52 -12.52 9.08
C VAL A 413 11.11 -11.53 10.08
N ASP A 414 12.02 -10.68 9.63
CA ASP A 414 12.80 -9.78 10.51
C ASP A 414 13.17 -8.44 9.85
N GLY A 415 12.50 -8.10 8.74
CA GLY A 415 12.79 -6.95 7.88
C GLY A 415 13.95 -7.17 6.91
N ARG A 416 14.59 -8.35 6.89
CA ARG A 416 15.64 -8.72 5.94
C ARG A 416 15.43 -10.08 5.27
N ARG A 417 15.01 -11.09 6.04
CA ARG A 417 14.73 -12.46 5.57
C ARG A 417 13.25 -12.67 5.28
N GLY A 418 12.96 -13.63 4.40
CA GLY A 418 11.62 -13.95 3.91
C GLY A 418 11.40 -13.39 2.50
N ASP A 419 10.78 -14.22 1.65
CA ASP A 419 10.48 -13.91 0.26
C ASP A 419 8.97 -14.01 0.04
N HIS A 420 8.40 -12.99 -0.58
CA HIS A 420 6.99 -13.00 -0.94
C HIS A 420 6.74 -12.19 -2.20
N PHE A 421 5.60 -12.42 -2.83
CA PHE A 421 5.11 -11.55 -3.89
C PHE A 421 3.63 -11.24 -3.69
N LEU A 422 3.24 -10.06 -4.15
CA LEU A 422 1.86 -9.60 -4.07
C LEU A 422 1.20 -9.68 -5.45
N LEU A 423 -0.09 -9.98 -5.41
CA LEU A 423 -1.02 -10.00 -6.53
C LEU A 423 -2.17 -9.04 -6.20
N MET A 424 -2.32 -8.05 -7.06
CA MET A 424 -3.22 -6.91 -6.90
C MET A 424 -3.88 -6.56 -8.24
N PRO A 425 -4.66 -7.47 -8.87
CA PRO A 425 -5.21 -7.24 -10.21
C PRO A 425 -6.18 -6.04 -10.23
N PRO A 426 -6.42 -5.41 -11.38
CA PRO A 426 -7.41 -4.34 -11.51
C PRO A 426 -8.80 -4.81 -11.06
N PHE A 427 -9.61 -3.90 -10.53
CA PHE A 427 -10.97 -4.18 -10.08
C PHE A 427 -11.90 -4.62 -11.21
N ILE A 428 -11.50 -4.37 -12.46
CA ILE A 428 -12.21 -4.77 -13.68
C ILE A 428 -11.89 -6.19 -14.15
N VAL A 429 -10.99 -6.91 -13.47
CA VAL A 429 -10.60 -8.27 -13.85
C VAL A 429 -11.83 -9.18 -13.86
N ARG A 430 -11.91 -10.04 -14.88
CA ARG A 430 -12.97 -11.05 -15.01
C ARG A 430 -12.53 -12.39 -14.43
N GLN A 431 -13.50 -13.28 -14.23
CA GLN A 431 -13.23 -14.61 -13.69
C GLN A 431 -12.26 -15.44 -14.56
N ASP A 432 -12.37 -15.38 -15.89
CA ASP A 432 -11.44 -16.05 -16.81
C ASP A 432 -10.02 -15.49 -16.72
N GLU A 433 -9.88 -14.18 -16.50
CA GLU A 433 -8.58 -13.52 -16.31
C GLU A 433 -7.97 -13.85 -14.94
N VAL A 434 -8.80 -14.01 -13.89
CA VAL A 434 -8.34 -14.53 -12.59
C VAL A 434 -7.71 -15.90 -12.76
N ASP A 435 -8.36 -16.80 -13.51
CA ASP A 435 -7.86 -18.14 -13.77
C ASP A 435 -6.54 -18.12 -14.53
N GLU A 436 -6.45 -17.27 -15.55
CA GLU A 436 -5.23 -17.08 -16.34
C GLU A 436 -4.07 -16.53 -15.47
N ILE A 437 -4.35 -15.58 -14.57
CA ILE A 437 -3.36 -15.08 -13.62
C ILE A 437 -2.85 -16.23 -12.75
N VAL A 438 -3.73 -16.99 -12.10
CA VAL A 438 -3.34 -18.09 -11.19
C VAL A 438 -2.51 -19.14 -11.93
N GLU A 439 -2.89 -19.51 -13.14
CA GLU A 439 -2.15 -20.47 -13.96
C GLU A 439 -0.74 -19.97 -14.29
N ARG A 440 -0.60 -18.73 -14.76
CA ARG A 440 0.71 -18.14 -15.10
C ARG A 440 1.60 -17.99 -13.86
N VAL A 441 1.02 -17.58 -12.74
CA VAL A 441 1.74 -17.46 -11.45
C VAL A 441 2.22 -18.84 -10.99
N GLY A 442 1.38 -19.87 -11.08
CA GLY A 442 1.75 -21.25 -10.80
C GLY A 442 2.97 -21.69 -11.63
N LYS A 443 2.97 -21.44 -12.94
CA LYS A 443 4.12 -21.76 -13.81
C LYS A 443 5.39 -21.05 -13.38
N VAL A 444 5.30 -19.77 -12.99
CA VAL A 444 6.46 -19.02 -12.49
C VAL A 444 7.03 -19.67 -11.23
N VAL A 445 6.17 -20.00 -10.27
CA VAL A 445 6.59 -20.61 -9.00
C VAL A 445 7.25 -21.96 -9.28
N ASP A 446 6.61 -22.85 -10.03
CA ASP A 446 7.13 -24.18 -10.35
C ASP A 446 8.49 -24.09 -11.05
N SER A 447 8.62 -23.22 -12.05
CA SER A 447 9.87 -23.06 -12.79
C SER A 447 11.01 -22.56 -11.92
N VAL A 448 10.77 -21.55 -11.07
CA VAL A 448 11.82 -21.01 -10.20
C VAL A 448 12.21 -22.03 -9.14
N MET A 449 11.24 -22.72 -8.55
CA MET A 449 11.52 -23.72 -7.52
C MET A 449 12.24 -24.95 -8.07
N MET A 450 11.93 -25.37 -9.30
CA MET A 450 12.68 -26.43 -9.99
C MET A 450 14.16 -26.05 -10.16
N GLU A 451 14.47 -24.81 -10.58
CA GLU A 451 15.85 -24.32 -10.75
C GLU A 451 16.62 -24.28 -9.42
N VAL A 452 15.94 -23.86 -8.35
CA VAL A 452 16.50 -23.82 -6.99
C VAL A 452 16.78 -25.24 -6.50
N ALA A 453 15.86 -26.18 -6.68
CA ALA A 453 16.01 -27.58 -6.28
C ALA A 453 17.12 -28.30 -7.06
N SER A 454 17.32 -27.98 -8.35
CA SER A 454 18.38 -28.56 -9.17
C SER A 454 19.78 -28.00 -8.88
N GLY A 455 19.93 -27.09 -7.91
CA GLY A 455 21.22 -26.48 -7.58
C GLY A 455 21.79 -25.60 -8.69
N VAL A 456 20.96 -25.21 -9.67
CA VAL A 456 21.36 -24.31 -10.75
C VAL A 456 21.46 -22.92 -10.13
N GLN A 457 22.65 -22.57 -9.64
CA GLN A 457 22.97 -21.20 -9.28
C GLN A 457 22.70 -20.37 -10.53
N GLY A 458 21.74 -19.45 -10.41
CA GLY A 458 21.21 -18.68 -11.52
C GLY A 458 22.34 -18.25 -12.43
N GLN A 459 22.32 -18.73 -13.68
CA GLN A 459 23.07 -18.07 -14.72
C GLN A 459 22.85 -16.58 -14.50
N LYS A 460 23.94 -15.77 -14.51
CA LYS A 460 23.81 -14.32 -14.67
C LYS A 460 22.68 -14.13 -15.67
N ILE A 461 21.61 -13.44 -15.28
CA ILE A 461 20.46 -13.18 -16.16
C ILE A 461 20.99 -12.28 -17.29
N VAL A 462 21.63 -12.92 -18.26
CA VAL A 462 22.10 -12.39 -19.53
C VAL A 462 21.00 -12.84 -20.48
N GLY A 463 19.92 -12.07 -20.51
CA GLY A 463 18.71 -12.48 -21.23
C GLY A 463 17.74 -11.37 -21.59
N LEU A 464 18.12 -10.10 -21.39
CA LEU A 464 17.44 -8.95 -21.99
C LEU A 464 18.44 -8.03 -22.75
N SER A 465 19.62 -8.56 -23.08
CA SER A 465 20.54 -7.90 -24.02
C SER A 465 20.09 -8.20 -25.45
N ASN A 466 19.62 -7.16 -26.12
CA ASN A 466 19.43 -6.97 -27.56
C ASN A 466 19.79 -8.18 -28.43
N SER A 467 18.77 -8.84 -28.98
CA SER A 467 18.90 -9.56 -30.24
C SER A 467 18.67 -8.59 -31.39
N ALA A 468 19.78 -8.23 -32.03
CA ALA A 468 19.97 -7.52 -33.32
C ALA A 468 19.47 -6.07 -33.43
#